data_AF-A0A2C9KFX9-F1
#
_entry.id   AF-A0A2C9KFX9-F1
#
_cell.length_a   1.000
_cell.length_b   1.000
_cell.length_c   1.000
_cell.angle_alpha   90.00
_cell.angle_beta   90.00
_cell.angle_gamma   90.00
#
_symmetry.space_group_name_H-M   'P 1'
#
loop_
_entity.id
_entity.type
_entity.pdbx_description
1 polymer ?
#
loop_
_entity_poly.entity_id
_entity_poly.type
_entity_poly.pdbx_seq_one_letter_code
_entity_poly.pdbx_strand_id
1 'polypeptide(L)'
;MGQEYVRSDGSVCFCQQNEPWQQADVICMPPFKTPAGCESQEKPWDSPCVTCDCVDWSGAGNADWVCWMTDCFPAPCVDKVSVPNECCETCPNGPNCETFGEIIPLGVNKTINGLECHCEYTFILEAPIAVCNPILTTTLETITPSPISSTTQERTTLRLISTTTSEKITPSPISSTTKERTTLKQSSTTTSEKTTPNKNRKRISANSNES
;
A
#
# COMPACT_ATOMS: atom_id res chain seq x y z
N MET A 1 -12.55 17.81 -26.78
CA MET A 1 -11.38 16.96 -27.07
C MET A 1 -11.36 16.72 -28.57
N GLY A 2 -10.28 17.06 -29.26
CA GLY A 2 -10.16 16.84 -30.70
C GLY A 2 -10.12 15.34 -31.01
N GLN A 3 -10.59 14.94 -32.20
CA GLN A 3 -10.41 13.58 -32.68
C GLN A 3 -8.95 13.36 -33.08
N GLU A 4 -8.34 12.30 -32.55
CA GLU A 4 -7.05 11.80 -32.99
C GLU A 4 -7.24 10.94 -34.24
N TYR A 5 -6.36 11.08 -35.24
CA TYR A 5 -6.30 10.14 -36.35
C TYR A 5 -4.86 9.82 -36.72
N VAL A 6 -4.63 8.56 -37.10
CA VAL A 6 -3.31 8.03 -37.47
C VAL A 6 -3.20 8.01 -39.00
N ARG A 7 -2.14 8.61 -39.55
CA ARG A 7 -1.86 8.57 -41.00
C ARG A 7 -1.22 7.24 -41.41
N SER A 8 -1.22 6.96 -42.71
CA SER A 8 -0.62 5.75 -43.28
C SER A 8 0.90 5.61 -43.05
N ASP A 9 1.59 6.71 -42.72
CA ASP A 9 3.01 6.73 -42.35
C ASP A 9 3.25 6.51 -40.84
N GLY A 10 2.18 6.29 -40.07
CA GLY A 10 2.22 6.11 -38.62
C GLY A 10 2.28 7.40 -37.81
N SER A 11 2.25 8.58 -38.45
CA SER A 11 2.14 9.84 -37.72
C SER A 11 0.78 9.97 -37.04
N VAL A 12 0.79 10.49 -35.81
CA VAL A 12 -0.42 10.78 -35.04
C VAL A 12 -0.74 12.25 -35.20
N CYS A 13 -1.93 12.56 -35.73
CA CYS A 13 -2.38 13.91 -35.94
C CYS A 13 -3.57 14.25 -35.05
N PHE A 14 -3.58 15.46 -34.52
CA PHE A 14 -4.70 15.99 -33.75
C PHE A 14 -5.06 17.39 -34.24
N CYS A 15 -6.35 17.70 -34.22
CA CYS A 15 -6.84 19.04 -34.47
C CYS A 15 -6.72 19.86 -33.20
N GLN A 16 -5.83 20.84 -33.19
CA GLN A 16 -5.71 21.79 -32.09
C GLN A 16 -6.54 23.05 -32.42
N GLN A 17 -7.65 23.24 -31.71
CA GLN A 17 -8.36 24.53 -31.71
C GLN A 17 -7.85 25.36 -30.53
N ASN A 18 -7.05 26.37 -30.83
CA ASN A 18 -6.57 27.32 -29.82
C ASN A 18 -7.63 28.38 -29.47
N GLU A 19 -8.51 28.70 -30.41
CA GLU A 19 -9.56 29.71 -30.28
C GLU A 19 -10.83 29.25 -31.04
N PRO A 20 -12.05 29.54 -30.53
CA PRO A 20 -13.30 29.11 -31.16
C PRO A 20 -13.57 29.74 -32.54
N TRP A 21 -12.84 30.79 -32.91
CA TRP A 21 -12.98 31.50 -34.18
C TRP A 21 -11.83 31.24 -35.17
N GLN A 22 -10.83 30.44 -34.76
CA GLN A 22 -9.70 30.11 -35.62
C GLN A 22 -9.96 28.80 -36.36
N GLN A 23 -9.48 28.75 -37.60
CA GLN A 23 -9.47 27.53 -38.39
C GLN A 23 -8.60 26.50 -37.66
N ALA A 24 -9.09 25.28 -37.50
CA ALA A 24 -8.38 24.24 -36.76
C ALA A 24 -7.09 23.87 -37.51
N ASP A 25 -5.96 24.04 -36.84
CA ASP A 25 -4.67 23.57 -37.36
C ASP A 25 -4.54 22.08 -37.07
N VAL A 26 -4.15 21.31 -38.09
CA VAL A 26 -3.81 19.90 -37.95
C VAL A 26 -2.33 19.82 -37.59
N ILE A 27 -2.05 19.44 -36.36
CA ILE A 27 -0.68 19.20 -35.91
C ILE A 27 -0.45 17.70 -35.98
N CYS A 28 0.56 17.30 -36.74
CA CYS A 28 0.98 15.91 -36.87
C CYS A 28 2.31 15.72 -36.17
N MET A 29 2.34 14.84 -35.18
CA MET A 29 3.58 14.34 -34.61
C MET A 29 4.10 13.23 -35.53
N PRO A 30 5.39 13.25 -35.94
CA PRO A 30 5.96 12.17 -36.74
C PRO A 30 5.75 10.83 -36.02
N PRO A 31 5.71 9.70 -36.75
CA PRO A 31 5.65 8.39 -36.12
C PRO A 31 6.74 8.30 -35.05
N PHE A 32 6.38 7.83 -33.86
CA PHE A 32 7.36 7.48 -32.84
C PHE A 32 8.23 6.37 -33.41
N LYS A 33 9.35 6.76 -34.03
CA LYS A 33 10.43 5.83 -34.33
C LYS A 33 11.09 5.55 -33.01
N THR A 34 10.94 4.33 -32.53
CA THR A 34 11.75 3.83 -31.42
C THR A 34 13.21 4.17 -31.74
N PRO A 35 13.90 4.93 -30.87
CA PRO A 35 15.30 5.23 -31.10
C PRO A 35 16.11 3.94 -31.30
N ALA A 36 17.18 4.02 -32.07
CA ALA A 36 18.08 2.88 -32.23
C ALA A 36 18.63 2.48 -30.84
N GLY A 37 18.64 1.16 -30.55
CA GLY A 37 19.05 0.61 -29.26
C GLY A 37 17.93 0.22 -28.29
N CYS A 38 16.66 0.46 -28.66
CA CYS A 38 15.50 0.09 -27.84
C CYS A 38 14.48 -0.77 -28.57
N GLU A 39 14.93 -1.72 -29.36
CA GLU A 39 14.02 -2.62 -30.05
C GLU A 39 13.18 -3.39 -29.01
N SER A 40 11.89 -3.61 -29.26
CA SER A 40 11.00 -4.24 -28.26
C SER A 40 11.45 -5.65 -27.88
N GLN A 41 12.14 -6.34 -28.78
CA GLN A 41 12.74 -7.66 -28.54
C GLN A 41 13.95 -7.61 -27.60
N GLU A 42 14.56 -6.44 -27.45
CA GLU A 42 15.71 -6.18 -26.58
C GLU A 42 15.29 -5.59 -25.22
N LYS A 43 13.98 -5.41 -24.98
CA LYS A 43 13.48 -4.94 -23.68
C LYS A 43 13.94 -5.93 -22.60
N PRO A 44 14.74 -5.50 -21.60
CA PRO A 44 15.39 -6.42 -20.67
C PRO A 44 14.44 -7.28 -19.84
N TRP A 45 13.25 -6.76 -19.53
CA TRP A 45 12.24 -7.46 -18.73
C TRP A 45 10.82 -7.19 -19.22
N ASP A 46 10.03 -8.25 -19.30
CA ASP A 46 8.59 -8.21 -19.50
C ASP A 46 7.89 -8.73 -18.24
N SER A 47 7.78 -7.86 -17.25
CA SER A 47 7.18 -8.15 -15.94
C SER A 47 6.30 -6.98 -15.54
N PRO A 48 5.13 -7.21 -14.91
CA PRO A 48 4.28 -6.12 -14.44
C PRO A 48 4.95 -5.29 -13.33
N CYS A 49 6.01 -5.80 -12.69
CA CYS A 49 6.79 -5.08 -11.69
C CYS A 49 7.93 -4.24 -12.25
N VAL A 50 8.22 -4.33 -13.55
CA VAL A 50 9.33 -3.63 -14.16
C VAL A 50 8.82 -2.74 -15.27
N THR A 51 8.94 -1.44 -15.07
CA THR A 51 8.69 -0.46 -16.13
C THR A 51 10.03 -0.08 -16.71
N CYS A 52 10.17 -0.18 -18.02
CA CYS A 52 11.37 0.21 -18.73
C CYS A 52 11.01 1.28 -19.75
N ASP A 53 11.76 2.37 -19.72
CA ASP A 53 11.67 3.43 -20.70
C ASP A 53 12.92 3.45 -21.56
N CYS A 54 12.72 3.74 -22.83
CA CYS A 54 13.81 3.98 -23.76
C CYS A 54 14.20 5.45 -23.68
N VAL A 55 15.42 5.74 -23.18
CA VAL A 55 15.87 7.11 -22.96
C VAL A 55 17.13 7.39 -23.78
N ASP A 56 17.07 8.40 -24.65
CA ASP A 56 18.26 8.96 -25.29
C ASP A 56 18.83 10.09 -24.42
N TRP A 57 19.73 9.72 -23.52
CA TRP A 57 20.42 10.67 -22.62
C TRP A 57 21.33 11.65 -23.36
N SER A 58 21.75 11.30 -24.58
CA SER A 58 22.79 12.02 -25.32
C SER A 58 22.24 12.96 -26.38
N GLY A 59 20.98 12.76 -26.81
CA GLY A 59 20.42 13.40 -28.00
C GLY A 59 21.11 13.00 -29.30
N ALA A 60 21.99 12.00 -29.26
CA ALA A 60 22.78 11.52 -30.39
C ALA A 60 22.10 10.35 -31.13
N GLY A 61 20.89 9.98 -30.74
CA GLY A 61 20.13 8.89 -31.35
C GLY A 61 20.51 7.50 -30.85
N ASN A 62 21.33 7.41 -29.79
CA ASN A 62 21.63 6.15 -29.10
C ASN A 62 20.85 6.14 -27.79
N ALA A 63 19.67 5.51 -27.81
CA ALA A 63 18.89 5.36 -26.60
C ALA A 63 19.20 4.03 -25.93
N ASP A 64 19.12 4.02 -24.61
CA ASP A 64 19.27 2.82 -23.81
C ASP A 64 17.99 2.58 -22.99
N TRP A 65 17.72 1.31 -22.71
CA TRP A 65 16.68 0.92 -21.77
C TRP A 65 17.08 1.31 -20.35
N VAL A 66 16.24 2.12 -19.71
CA VAL A 66 16.32 2.43 -18.29
C VAL A 66 15.10 1.81 -17.62
N CYS A 67 15.34 0.83 -16.76
CA CYS A 67 14.28 0.10 -16.07
C CYS A 67 14.23 0.48 -14.59
N TRP A 68 13.02 0.53 -14.06
CA TRP A 68 12.75 0.71 -12.63
C TRP A 68 11.87 -0.43 -12.16
N MET A 69 12.20 -0.94 -10.98
CA MET A 69 11.41 -1.96 -10.31
C MET A 69 10.43 -1.27 -9.37
N THR A 70 9.18 -1.71 -9.41
CA THR A 70 8.17 -1.29 -8.44
C THR A 70 8.26 -2.23 -7.25
N ASP A 71 8.61 -1.68 -6.09
CA ASP A 71 8.55 -2.42 -4.83
C ASP A 71 7.11 -2.41 -4.30
N CYS A 72 6.63 -3.58 -3.88
CA CYS A 72 5.31 -3.73 -3.29
C CYS A 72 5.37 -3.58 -1.78
N PHE A 73 4.46 -2.78 -1.22
CA PHE A 73 4.20 -2.84 0.21
C PHE A 73 3.56 -4.21 0.54
N PRO A 74 3.92 -4.83 1.68
CA PRO A 74 3.23 -6.03 2.12
C PRO A 74 1.74 -5.78 2.26
N ALA A 75 0.93 -6.67 1.69
CA ALA A 75 -0.52 -6.57 1.75
C ALA A 75 -0.99 -6.79 3.21
N PRO A 76 -1.75 -5.84 3.81
CA PRO A 76 -2.15 -5.91 5.23
C PRO A 76 -3.36 -6.84 5.46
N CYS A 77 -3.37 -8.02 4.82
CA CYS A 77 -4.45 -8.98 4.88
C CYS A 77 -3.92 -10.41 4.75
N VAL A 78 -4.70 -11.38 5.23
CA VAL A 78 -4.38 -12.80 5.10
C VAL A 78 -4.88 -13.41 3.79
N ASP A 79 -5.84 -12.76 3.12
CA ASP A 79 -6.50 -13.20 1.89
C ASP A 79 -6.00 -12.48 0.62
N LYS A 80 -4.74 -12.05 0.64
CA LYS A 80 -4.12 -11.34 -0.48
C LYS A 80 -4.12 -12.20 -1.75
N VAL A 81 -4.34 -11.55 -2.89
CA VAL A 81 -4.39 -12.20 -4.20
C VAL A 81 -3.42 -11.54 -5.17
N SER A 82 -2.70 -12.36 -5.95
CA SER A 82 -1.93 -11.89 -7.11
C SER A 82 -2.85 -11.74 -8.31
N VAL A 83 -3.04 -10.51 -8.81
CA VAL A 83 -3.87 -10.25 -9.99
C VAL A 83 -3.00 -10.39 -11.25
N PRO A 84 -3.46 -11.09 -12.31
CA PRO A 84 -2.71 -11.19 -13.55
C PRO A 84 -2.39 -9.81 -14.14
N ASN A 85 -1.15 -9.61 -14.57
CA ASN A 85 -0.61 -8.34 -15.09
C ASN A 85 -0.53 -7.18 -14.09
N GLU A 86 -0.75 -7.42 -12.80
CA GLU A 86 -0.42 -6.46 -11.74
C GLU A 86 0.87 -6.89 -11.05
N CYS A 87 1.65 -5.91 -10.59
CA CYS A 87 2.89 -6.20 -9.88
C CYS A 87 2.62 -6.72 -8.47
N CYS A 88 1.71 -6.06 -7.76
CA CYS A 88 1.54 -6.23 -6.33
C CYS A 88 0.29 -7.05 -6.00
N GLU A 89 0.38 -7.78 -4.90
CA GLU A 89 -0.77 -8.46 -4.33
C GLU A 89 -1.77 -7.43 -3.78
N THR A 90 -3.06 -7.73 -3.93
CA THR A 90 -4.14 -6.86 -3.44
C THR A 90 -4.96 -7.58 -2.37
N CYS A 91 -5.55 -6.80 -1.46
CA CYS A 91 -6.46 -7.30 -0.43
C CYS A 91 -7.91 -7.11 -0.92
N PRO A 92 -8.58 -8.14 -1.45
CA PRO A 92 -9.90 -7.99 -2.06
C PRO A 92 -10.95 -7.52 -1.04
N ASN A 93 -10.79 -7.90 0.22
CA ASN A 93 -11.68 -7.52 1.33
C ASN A 93 -11.09 -6.43 2.23
N GLY A 94 -10.03 -5.74 1.78
CA GLY A 94 -9.28 -4.79 2.61
C GLY A 94 -8.49 -5.47 3.74
N PRO A 95 -7.98 -4.71 4.73
CA PRO A 95 -7.21 -5.29 5.82
C PRO A 95 -8.02 -6.25 6.68
N ASN A 96 -7.48 -7.43 6.96
CA ASN A 96 -8.15 -8.47 7.72
C ASN A 96 -7.17 -9.43 8.39
N CYS A 97 -7.68 -10.20 9.34
CA CYS A 97 -6.96 -11.25 10.04
C CYS A 97 -7.77 -12.55 10.00
N GLU A 98 -7.11 -13.69 10.18
CA GLU A 98 -7.76 -14.99 10.30
C GLU A 98 -7.63 -15.53 11.72
N THR A 99 -8.71 -16.11 12.23
CA THR A 99 -8.70 -16.91 13.46
C THR A 99 -9.74 -18.01 13.35
N PHE A 100 -9.42 -19.20 13.86
CA PHE A 100 -10.28 -20.38 13.79
C PHE A 100 -10.81 -20.72 12.38
N GLY A 101 -10.06 -20.40 11.33
CA GLY A 101 -10.48 -20.61 9.94
C GLY A 101 -11.46 -19.58 9.40
N GLU A 102 -11.74 -18.50 10.14
CA GLU A 102 -12.59 -17.40 9.69
C GLU A 102 -11.80 -16.11 9.51
N ILE A 103 -12.08 -15.41 8.40
CA ILE A 103 -11.56 -14.07 8.13
C ILE A 103 -12.44 -13.04 8.86
N ILE A 104 -11.80 -12.13 9.58
CA ILE A 104 -12.41 -10.99 10.26
C ILE A 104 -11.89 -9.71 9.62
N PRO A 105 -12.75 -8.82 9.09
CA PRO A 105 -12.32 -7.52 8.61
C PRO A 105 -11.80 -6.63 9.76
N LEU A 106 -10.82 -5.78 9.47
CA LEU A 106 -10.30 -4.83 10.45
C LEU A 106 -11.41 -3.90 10.97
N GLY A 107 -11.46 -3.70 12.29
CA GLY A 107 -12.45 -2.85 12.95
C GLY A 107 -13.84 -3.50 13.12
N VAL A 108 -13.97 -4.79 12.79
CA VAL A 108 -15.20 -5.56 13.00
C VAL A 108 -15.00 -6.55 14.16
N ASN A 109 -15.95 -6.58 15.09
CA ASN A 109 -16.03 -7.61 16.10
C ASN A 109 -16.86 -8.77 15.57
N LYS A 110 -16.39 -10.00 15.77
CA LYS A 110 -17.07 -11.23 15.35
C LYS A 110 -17.06 -12.24 16.48
N THR A 111 -18.22 -12.86 16.74
CA THR A 111 -18.31 -13.94 17.72
C THR A 111 -17.95 -15.26 17.08
N ILE A 112 -16.87 -15.89 17.53
CA ILE A 112 -16.38 -17.18 17.03
C ILE A 112 -16.13 -18.09 18.22
N ASN A 113 -16.77 -19.26 18.26
CA ASN A 113 -16.62 -20.25 19.35
C ASN A 113 -16.88 -19.68 20.77
N GLY A 114 -17.81 -18.73 20.90
CA GLY A 114 -18.13 -18.09 22.19
C GLY A 114 -17.12 -17.01 22.64
N LEU A 115 -16.16 -16.67 21.80
CA LEU A 115 -15.24 -15.55 21.98
C LEU A 115 -15.65 -14.38 21.09
N GLU A 116 -15.48 -13.15 21.56
CA GLU A 116 -15.53 -11.95 20.71
C GLU A 116 -14.13 -11.67 20.19
N CYS A 117 -13.95 -11.84 18.88
CA CYS A 117 -12.70 -11.65 18.16
C CYS A 117 -12.74 -10.38 17.32
N HIS A 118 -11.63 -9.66 17.24
CA HIS A 118 -11.44 -8.53 16.33
C HIS A 118 -9.99 -8.49 15.84
N CYS A 119 -9.72 -7.75 14.78
CA CYS A 119 -8.36 -7.56 14.29
C CYS A 119 -7.73 -6.29 14.85
N GLU A 120 -6.45 -6.37 15.20
CA GLU A 120 -5.65 -5.25 15.68
C GLU A 120 -4.32 -5.19 14.91
N TYR A 121 -3.83 -3.98 14.62
CA TYR A 121 -2.51 -3.79 14.03
C TYR A 121 -1.43 -3.91 15.10
N THR A 122 -0.49 -4.83 14.90
CA THR A 122 0.81 -4.81 15.60
C THR A 122 1.81 -3.93 14.89
N PHE A 123 1.81 -3.97 13.56
CA PHE A 123 2.71 -3.20 12.70
C PHE A 123 2.00 -2.83 11.39
N ILE A 124 2.29 -1.65 10.85
CA ILE A 124 1.59 -1.10 9.67
C ILE A 124 1.89 -1.91 8.40
N LEU A 125 3.02 -2.62 8.37
CA LEU A 125 3.49 -3.41 7.22
C LEU A 125 3.18 -4.92 7.34
N GLU A 126 2.38 -5.33 8.32
CA GLU A 126 2.01 -6.72 8.50
C GLU A 126 0.48 -6.88 8.48
N ALA A 127 0.01 -8.08 8.19
CA ALA A 127 -1.40 -8.38 8.35
C ALA A 127 -1.78 -8.19 9.84
N PRO A 128 -2.95 -7.58 10.13
CA PRO A 128 -3.47 -7.51 11.49
C PRO A 128 -3.51 -8.88 12.17
N ILE A 129 -3.39 -8.91 13.49
CA ILE A 129 -3.56 -10.13 14.27
C ILE A 129 -4.96 -10.20 14.87
N ALA A 130 -5.48 -11.40 15.02
CA ALA A 130 -6.76 -11.60 15.70
C ALA A 130 -6.57 -11.60 17.22
N VAL A 131 -7.37 -10.78 17.91
CA VAL A 131 -7.46 -10.73 19.37
C VAL A 131 -8.85 -11.20 19.77
N CYS A 132 -8.92 -12.29 20.53
CA CYS A 132 -10.17 -12.93 20.94
C CYS A 132 -10.32 -12.94 22.46
N ASN A 133 -11.43 -12.40 22.95
CA ASN A 133 -11.74 -12.33 24.38
C ASN A 133 -13.01 -13.13 24.70
N PRO A 134 -13.12 -13.77 25.88
CA PRO A 134 -14.35 -14.42 26.31
C PRO A 134 -15.51 -13.42 26.38
N ILE A 135 -16.68 -13.82 25.88
CA ILE A 135 -17.90 -13.02 26.07
C ILE A 135 -18.34 -13.14 27.52
N LEU A 136 -18.18 -12.07 28.29
CA LEU A 136 -18.71 -11.99 29.65
C LEU A 136 -20.23 -11.79 29.57
N THR A 137 -20.98 -12.88 29.58
CA THR A 137 -22.42 -12.83 29.85
C THR A 137 -22.62 -12.40 31.29
N THR A 138 -22.84 -11.10 31.49
CA THR A 138 -23.35 -10.60 32.77
C THR A 138 -24.80 -11.05 32.85
N THR A 139 -25.04 -12.22 33.43
CA THR A 139 -26.37 -12.68 33.76
C THR A 139 -26.92 -11.73 34.81
N LEU A 140 -27.68 -10.74 34.38
CA LEU A 140 -28.45 -9.91 35.30
C LEU A 140 -29.54 -10.81 35.87
N GLU A 141 -29.26 -11.46 37.01
CA GLU A 141 -30.28 -12.16 37.76
C GLU A 141 -31.38 -11.15 38.09
N THR A 142 -32.45 -11.19 37.31
CA THR A 142 -33.66 -10.46 37.62
C THR A 142 -34.22 -11.12 38.86
N ILE A 143 -33.93 -10.50 40.01
CA ILE A 143 -34.45 -10.89 41.31
C ILE A 143 -35.97 -10.80 41.17
N THR A 144 -36.60 -11.95 40.88
CA THR A 144 -38.06 -12.05 40.86
C THR A 144 -38.50 -11.89 42.31
N PRO A 145 -39.22 -10.82 42.68
CA PRO A 145 -39.64 -10.64 44.07
C PRO A 145 -40.59 -11.78 44.44
N SER A 146 -40.14 -12.69 45.29
CA SER A 146 -40.99 -13.72 45.89
C SER A 146 -42.15 -13.05 46.64
N PRO A 147 -43.37 -13.63 46.60
CA PRO A 147 -44.51 -13.09 47.32
C PRO A 147 -44.26 -13.10 48.82
N ILE A 148 -44.46 -11.91 49.41
CA ILE A 148 -44.31 -11.60 50.83
C ILE A 148 -45.31 -12.44 51.64
N SER A 149 -44.81 -13.42 52.39
CA SER A 149 -45.53 -13.98 53.54
C SER A 149 -45.03 -13.29 54.81
N SER A 150 -45.93 -12.51 55.39
CA SER A 150 -45.75 -11.72 56.60
C SER A 150 -45.41 -12.59 57.81
N THR A 151 -44.20 -12.46 58.35
CA THR A 151 -43.97 -12.74 59.77
C THR A 151 -42.87 -11.87 60.37
N THR A 152 -43.17 -11.43 61.58
CA THR A 152 -42.58 -10.40 62.44
C THR A 152 -41.08 -10.54 62.76
N GLN A 153 -40.41 -9.37 62.73
CA GLN A 153 -39.19 -8.91 63.41
C GLN A 153 -38.27 -9.94 64.09
N GLU A 154 -37.00 -9.96 63.67
CA GLU A 154 -35.91 -9.82 64.64
C GLU A 154 -34.72 -9.04 64.07
N ARG A 155 -34.20 -8.18 64.93
CA ARG A 155 -33.13 -7.23 64.73
C ARG A 155 -31.79 -7.96 64.77
N THR A 156 -31.00 -7.90 63.70
CA THR A 156 -29.57 -8.21 63.83
C THR A 156 -28.73 -7.21 63.03
N THR A 157 -28.06 -6.37 63.80
CA THR A 157 -27.01 -5.44 63.40
C THR A 157 -25.81 -6.21 62.90
N LEU A 158 -25.30 -5.92 61.69
CA LEU A 158 -23.89 -6.15 61.37
C LEU A 158 -23.34 -5.03 60.46
N ARG A 159 -22.12 -4.62 60.81
CA ARG A 159 -21.38 -3.42 60.42
C ARG A 159 -20.81 -3.46 58.99
N LEU A 160 -20.59 -2.26 58.46
CA LEU A 160 -19.66 -1.87 57.38
C LEU A 160 -18.33 -2.65 57.45
N ILE A 161 -17.58 -2.87 56.37
CA ILE A 161 -16.76 -1.88 55.62
C ILE A 161 -16.24 -2.59 54.34
N SER A 162 -16.22 -1.90 53.19
CA SER A 162 -15.00 -1.79 52.36
C SER A 162 -15.16 -0.80 51.22
N THR A 163 -14.22 0.13 51.24
CA THR A 163 -13.88 1.21 50.32
C THR A 163 -13.37 0.70 48.98
N THR A 164 -13.84 1.27 47.88
CA THR A 164 -13.03 1.40 46.65
C THR A 164 -13.22 2.78 46.05
N THR A 165 -12.07 3.43 45.94
CA THR A 165 -11.79 4.79 45.51
C THR A 165 -12.22 5.03 44.07
N SER A 166 -13.05 6.05 43.85
CA SER A 166 -13.38 6.53 42.51
C SER A 166 -12.29 7.52 42.07
N GLU A 167 -11.35 7.06 41.24
CA GLU A 167 -10.45 7.98 40.53
C GLU A 167 -11.23 8.68 39.41
N LYS A 168 -11.54 9.96 39.67
CA LYS A 168 -12.04 10.90 38.68
C LYS A 168 -10.87 11.36 37.82
N ILE A 169 -10.71 10.78 36.64
CA ILE A 169 -9.74 11.27 35.66
C ILE A 169 -10.29 12.57 35.06
N THR A 170 -9.63 13.66 35.42
CA THR A 170 -9.81 15.00 34.87
C THR A 170 -9.21 15.03 33.44
N PRO A 171 -9.95 15.42 32.40
CA PRO A 171 -9.35 15.73 31.11
C PRO A 171 -8.68 17.10 31.17
N SER A 172 -7.35 17.12 31.03
CA SER A 172 -6.59 18.35 30.76
C SER A 172 -6.81 18.80 29.31
N PRO A 173 -6.92 20.11 29.05
CA PRO A 173 -7.02 20.67 27.71
C PRO A 173 -5.68 20.55 26.99
N ILE A 174 -5.65 19.86 25.85
CA ILE A 174 -4.49 19.86 24.95
C ILE A 174 -4.48 21.20 24.23
N SER A 175 -3.49 22.00 24.63
CA SER A 175 -3.10 23.25 24.02
C SER A 175 -2.61 23.01 22.59
N SER A 176 -3.13 23.82 21.68
CA SER A 176 -2.71 23.97 20.30
C SER A 176 -1.24 24.39 20.21
N THR A 177 -0.39 23.55 19.63
CA THR A 177 0.96 23.94 19.18
C THR A 177 0.99 24.18 17.67
N THR A 178 1.12 25.47 17.39
CA THR A 178 1.66 26.16 16.24
C THR A 178 2.53 25.32 15.28
N LYS A 179 2.19 25.46 13.98
CA LYS A 179 3.01 25.08 12.82
C LYS A 179 4.43 25.63 12.94
N GLU A 180 5.41 24.75 13.09
CA GLU A 180 6.81 25.09 12.81
C GLU A 180 7.19 24.59 11.41
N ARG A 181 7.34 25.55 10.49
CA ARG A 181 7.74 25.36 9.12
C ARG A 181 9.27 25.34 9.08
N THR A 182 9.88 24.18 9.21
CA THR A 182 11.33 24.03 9.05
C THR A 182 11.66 23.77 7.59
N THR A 183 12.01 24.84 6.87
CA THR A 183 12.63 24.79 5.55
C THR A 183 14.02 24.19 5.66
N LEU A 184 14.17 22.90 5.32
CA LEU A 184 15.48 22.31 5.11
C LEU A 184 15.99 22.70 3.73
N LYS A 185 16.95 23.63 3.69
CA LYS A 185 17.85 23.80 2.53
C LYS A 185 18.75 22.57 2.46
N GLN A 186 18.49 21.69 1.49
CA GLN A 186 19.49 20.70 1.07
C GLN A 186 20.54 21.41 0.21
N SER A 187 21.72 21.64 0.79
CA SER A 187 22.95 21.91 0.05
C SER A 187 23.50 20.58 -0.44
N SER A 188 23.38 20.33 -1.74
CA SER A 188 24.03 19.20 -2.41
C SER A 188 25.48 19.59 -2.73
N THR A 189 26.41 19.16 -1.88
CA THR A 189 27.85 19.13 -2.22
C THR A 189 28.12 17.89 -3.07
N THR A 190 28.50 18.13 -4.32
CA THR A 190 29.08 17.17 -5.26
C THR A 190 30.47 16.75 -4.81
N THR A 191 30.68 15.45 -4.56
CA THR A 191 32.01 14.82 -4.56
C THR A 191 32.02 13.75 -5.64
N SER A 192 32.65 14.07 -6.76
CA SER A 192 32.97 13.13 -7.82
C SER A 192 34.10 12.20 -7.37
N GLU A 193 33.80 10.92 -7.13
CA GLU A 193 34.83 9.88 -7.12
C GLU A 193 34.84 9.14 -8.45
N LYS A 194 35.92 9.39 -9.18
CA LYS A 194 36.30 8.79 -10.45
C LYS A 194 36.96 7.45 -10.14
N THR A 195 36.25 6.34 -10.35
CA THR A 195 36.84 4.99 -10.31
C THR A 195 36.81 4.36 -11.70
N THR A 196 37.99 4.28 -12.28
CA THR A 196 38.32 3.65 -13.57
C THR A 196 38.05 2.13 -13.52
N PRO A 197 37.38 1.51 -14.52
CA PRO A 197 37.38 0.06 -14.65
C PRO A 197 38.66 -0.40 -15.35
N ASN A 198 39.40 -1.28 -14.67
CA ASN A 198 40.60 -1.93 -15.13
C ASN A 198 40.29 -2.96 -16.23
N LYS A 199 41.07 -2.90 -17.30
CA LYS A 199 40.94 -3.63 -18.55
C LYS A 199 41.68 -4.96 -18.42
N ASN A 200 40.99 -6.05 -18.09
CA ASN A 200 41.56 -7.39 -18.19
C ASN A 200 40.88 -8.24 -19.28
N ARG A 201 41.50 -8.13 -20.46
CA ARG A 201 41.32 -8.91 -21.67
C ARG A 201 41.88 -10.31 -21.44
N LYS A 202 41.02 -11.33 -21.28
CA LYS A 202 41.45 -12.74 -21.40
C LYS A 202 40.86 -13.35 -22.67
N ARG A 203 41.73 -13.46 -23.68
CA ARG A 203 41.59 -14.23 -24.92
C ARG A 203 41.42 -15.71 -24.56
N ILE A 204 40.34 -16.35 -25.00
CA ILE A 204 40.31 -17.80 -25.25
C ILE A 204 39.54 -18.02 -26.56
N SER A 205 40.27 -18.39 -27.60
CA SER A 205 39.72 -19.02 -28.80
C SER A 205 40.80 -19.94 -29.35
N ALA A 206 40.52 -21.23 -29.36
CA ALA A 206 40.84 -22.20 -30.41
C ALA A 206 40.67 -23.62 -29.82
N ASN A 207 39.68 -24.35 -30.29
CA ASN A 207 39.89 -25.74 -30.67
C ASN A 207 38.77 -26.18 -31.62
N SER A 208 39.11 -26.12 -32.90
CA SER A 208 38.50 -26.87 -33.99
C SER A 208 39.12 -28.27 -34.00
N ASN A 209 38.30 -29.30 -33.78
CA ASN A 209 38.65 -30.69 -34.09
C ASN A 209 37.76 -31.14 -35.26
N GLU A 210 38.38 -31.25 -36.42
CA GLU A 210 37.96 -32.10 -37.54
C GLU A 210 39.10 -33.11 -37.76
N SER A 211 38.83 -34.38 -37.51
CA SER A 211 39.42 -35.58 -38.14
C SER A 211 38.72 -36.82 -37.58
#